data_AF-A0A4S2N2L9-F1
#
_entry.id   AF-A0A4S2N2L9-F1
#
_cell.length_a   1.000
_cell.length_b   1.000
_cell.length_c   1.000
_cell.angle_alpha   90.00
_cell.angle_beta   90.00
_cell.angle_gamma   90.00
#
_symmetry.space_group_name_H-M   'P 1'
#
loop_
_entity.id
_entity.type
_entity.pdbx_description
1 polymer ?
#
loop_
_entity_poly.entity_id
_entity_poly.type
_entity_poly.pdbx_seq_one_letter_code
_entity_poly.pdbx_strand_id
1 'polypeptide(L)'
;MFIIQFPLHPLLMYSLMTAKSKWLLSTGMWVEDLIHDACETLTGADGLLPSFILDLSDISITVHFTEAEMKEMKSEFPVMPAPNKMLSNILQPYFMARTVEELEALRPTPTPGVSETSDHHAEDSAAMCRWVNIVISNTCHLLLSRNNLLHMPQMEGWYNYNVWHQIIDVAFVPVPSIMLARGESVCRASSLLLNRNRTCTGPENRQRLGPKLDGIIRTVTHDYLEFGAIEAGKDFYGTGATKWIEDGAKLRGVLRDMLVRLHDMVDEESVGKLQTVGIICGGLKLQLVRCWAKKKGGAVFCQNVDRVNEYPKSFHELHKHLWYLMKTVDSARRIVEETLRVVERAGSPMTEEKFSNP
;
A
#
# COMPACT_ATOMS: atom_id res chain seq x y z
N MET A 1 25.12 2.35 2.32
CA MET A 1 24.54 2.81 3.61
C MET A 1 23.76 4.08 3.34
N PHE A 2 22.50 3.95 2.91
CA PHE A 2 21.59 5.09 2.82
C PHE A 2 21.02 5.31 4.23
N ILE A 3 21.47 6.36 4.90
CA ILE A 3 20.85 6.77 6.17
C ILE A 3 19.46 7.25 5.80
N ILE A 4 18.44 6.45 6.13
CA ILE A 4 17.05 6.88 6.08
C ILE A 4 16.93 7.98 7.13
N GLN A 5 16.98 9.26 6.71
CA GLN A 5 16.75 10.39 7.60
C GLN A 5 15.27 10.43 7.95
N PHE A 6 14.88 9.69 8.99
CA PHE A 6 13.60 9.91 9.65
C PHE A 6 13.60 11.32 10.26
N PRO A 7 12.50 12.08 10.14
CA PRO A 7 12.43 13.42 10.70
C PRO A 7 12.24 13.30 12.22
N LEU A 8 13.23 13.78 12.97
CA LEU A 8 13.24 14.00 14.43
C LEU A 8 13.68 12.78 15.27
N HIS A 9 14.50 13.07 16.28
CA HIS A 9 14.88 12.11 17.32
C HIS A 9 13.61 11.61 18.05
N PRO A 10 13.50 10.33 18.43
CA PRO A 10 12.28 9.74 19.03
C PRO A 10 11.76 10.52 20.23
N LEU A 11 12.68 10.96 21.11
CA LEU A 11 12.38 11.80 22.28
C LEU A 11 11.67 13.12 21.90
N LEU A 12 12.05 13.73 20.78
CA LEU A 12 11.45 14.98 20.32
C LEU A 12 10.06 14.73 19.72
N MET A 13 9.85 13.63 18.99
CA MET A 13 8.52 13.24 18.53
C MET A 13 7.57 13.00 19.71
N TYR A 14 8.02 12.24 20.71
CA TYR A 14 7.22 11.94 21.90
C TYR A 14 6.85 13.20 22.69
N SER A 15 7.80 14.11 22.92
CA SER A 15 7.56 15.35 23.66
C SER A 15 6.50 16.27 23.03
N LEU A 16 6.25 16.13 21.73
CA LEU A 16 5.25 16.89 20.99
C LEU A 16 3.87 16.21 20.97
N MET A 17 3.75 14.97 21.45
CA MET A 17 2.49 14.24 21.47
C MET A 17 1.58 14.73 22.60
N THR A 18 0.32 15.00 22.24
CA THR A 18 -0.71 15.34 23.21
C THR A 18 -1.43 14.08 23.70
N ALA A 19 -2.08 14.13 24.88
CA ALA A 19 -2.88 13.02 25.38
C ALA A 19 -4.00 12.58 24.40
N LYS A 20 -4.49 13.48 23.54
CA LYS A 20 -5.49 13.16 22.50
C LYS A 20 -4.92 12.32 21.34
N SER A 21 -3.63 12.46 21.09
CA SER A 21 -2.91 11.73 20.03
C SER A 21 -2.53 10.32 20.45
N LYS A 22 -2.50 10.05 21.77
CA LYS A 22 -2.13 8.75 22.30
C LYS A 22 -3.31 7.78 22.35
N TRP A 23 -3.02 6.49 22.31
CA TRP A 23 -4.01 5.43 22.44
C TRP A 23 -3.89 4.71 23.78
N LEU A 24 -4.91 4.86 24.64
CA LEU A 24 -5.07 4.13 25.89
C LEU A 24 -5.62 2.72 25.63
N LEU A 25 -4.85 1.70 26.02
CA LEU A 25 -5.23 0.30 25.97
C LEU A 25 -6.13 -0.08 27.15
N SER A 26 -6.83 -1.22 27.03
CA SER A 26 -7.64 -1.79 28.11
C SER A 26 -6.81 -2.15 29.36
N THR A 27 -5.50 -2.33 29.23
CA THR A 27 -4.55 -2.52 30.34
C THR A 27 -4.30 -1.24 31.15
N GLY A 28 -4.76 -0.08 30.67
CA GLY A 28 -4.49 1.24 31.27
C GLY A 28 -3.19 1.88 30.81
N MET A 29 -2.45 1.23 29.91
CA MET A 29 -1.20 1.74 29.35
C MET A 29 -1.46 2.52 28.05
N TRP A 30 -0.64 3.54 27.80
CA TRP A 30 -0.65 4.25 26.52
C TRP A 30 0.34 3.59 25.55
N VAL A 31 -0.10 3.29 24.33
CA VAL A 31 0.76 2.65 23.32
C VAL A 31 2.04 3.45 23.07
N GLU A 32 1.91 4.76 22.93
CA GLU A 32 3.04 5.64 22.65
C GLU A 32 4.05 5.70 23.81
N ASP A 33 3.59 5.52 25.05
CA ASP A 33 4.46 5.48 26.24
C ASP A 33 5.22 4.14 26.25
N LEU A 34 4.55 3.03 25.96
CA LEU A 34 5.20 1.72 25.80
C LEU A 34 6.25 1.72 24.68
N ILE A 35 5.95 2.37 23.55
CA ILE A 35 6.90 2.53 22.43
C ILE A 35 8.12 3.36 22.86
N HIS A 36 7.88 4.46 23.57
CA HIS A 36 8.94 5.32 24.09
C HIS A 36 9.88 4.54 25.02
N ASP A 37 9.31 3.84 26.00
CA ASP A 37 10.08 3.05 26.97
C ASP A 37 10.86 1.92 26.28
N ALA A 38 10.25 1.25 25.30
CA ALA A 38 10.93 0.25 24.49
C ALA A 38 12.14 0.85 23.73
N CYS A 39 11.99 2.05 23.16
CA CYS A 39 13.10 2.74 22.47
C CYS A 39 14.26 3.09 23.41
N GLU A 40 14.02 3.38 24.69
CA GLU A 40 15.10 3.62 25.66
C GLU A 40 15.93 2.35 25.94
N THR A 41 15.30 1.17 25.84
CA THR A 41 15.98 -0.13 26.04
C THR A 41 16.71 -0.62 24.79
N LEU A 42 16.32 -0.17 23.60
CA LEU A 42 16.93 -0.57 22.34
C LEU A 42 18.26 0.17 22.15
N THR A 43 19.36 -0.58 22.20
CA THR A 43 20.71 -0.06 21.94
C THR A 43 20.95 0.03 20.43
N GLY A 44 20.45 1.10 19.81
CA GLY A 44 20.67 1.38 18.39
C GLY A 44 19.53 2.20 17.77
N ALA A 45 19.85 3.08 16.82
CA ALA A 45 18.88 3.87 16.07
C ALA A 45 18.24 3.09 14.91
N ASP A 46 18.56 1.80 14.76
CA ASP A 46 18.16 1.00 13.61
C ASP A 46 16.77 0.39 13.85
N GLY A 47 15.78 0.93 13.15
CA GLY A 47 14.43 0.40 13.18
C GLY A 47 13.35 1.43 12.88
N LEU A 48 12.12 0.95 12.82
CA LEU A 48 10.92 1.76 12.57
C LEU A 48 10.30 2.31 13.86
N LEU A 49 10.51 1.62 14.98
CA LEU A 49 9.98 1.96 16.29
C LEU A 49 10.36 3.38 16.76
N PRO A 50 11.61 3.87 16.57
CA PRO A 50 12.01 5.25 16.84
C PRO A 50 11.13 6.31 16.15
N SER A 51 10.53 5.96 15.01
CA SER A 51 9.63 6.83 14.24
C SER A 51 8.15 6.63 14.60
N PHE A 52 7.85 5.96 15.71
CA PHE A 52 6.51 5.54 16.13
C PHE A 52 5.79 4.68 15.08
N ILE A 53 6.55 3.82 14.40
CA ILE A 53 6.03 2.86 13.44
C ILE A 53 6.20 1.45 14.02
N LEU A 54 5.08 0.80 14.34
CA LEU A 54 5.02 -0.52 14.97
C LEU A 54 4.65 -1.60 13.93
N ASP A 55 5.60 -2.46 13.53
CA ASP A 55 5.28 -3.62 12.69
C ASP A 55 4.77 -4.78 13.57
N LEU A 56 3.47 -5.05 13.48
CA LEU A 56 2.79 -6.10 14.26
C LEU A 56 3.20 -7.53 13.87
N SER A 57 3.95 -7.68 12.78
CA SER A 57 4.54 -8.94 12.31
C SER A 57 6.00 -9.12 12.76
N ASP A 58 6.64 -8.11 13.34
CA ASP A 58 8.06 -8.17 13.74
C ASP A 58 8.20 -8.67 15.19
N ILE A 59 8.72 -9.90 15.33
CA ILE A 59 8.92 -10.55 16.62
C ILE A 59 9.82 -9.70 17.55
N SER A 60 10.84 -9.05 17.00
CA SER A 60 11.78 -8.23 17.78
C SER A 60 11.12 -7.01 18.41
N ILE A 61 10.04 -6.53 17.83
CA ILE A 61 9.25 -5.41 18.35
C ILE A 61 8.15 -5.92 19.28
N THR A 62 7.44 -6.97 18.89
CA THR A 62 6.28 -7.47 19.66
C THR A 62 6.64 -8.04 21.03
N VAL A 63 7.91 -8.43 21.26
CA VAL A 63 8.39 -8.91 22.57
C VAL A 63 8.33 -7.86 23.67
N HIS A 64 8.25 -6.57 23.32
CA HIS A 64 8.18 -5.46 24.27
C HIS A 64 6.76 -5.20 24.80
N PHE A 65 5.76 -5.93 24.33
CA PHE A 65 4.36 -5.76 24.69
C PHE A 65 3.81 -7.05 25.29
N THR A 66 2.86 -6.92 26.21
CA THR A 66 2.17 -8.09 26.77
C THR A 66 1.26 -8.74 25.72
N GLU A 67 0.91 -10.02 25.93
CA GLU A 67 -0.01 -10.73 25.03
C GLU A 67 -1.39 -10.04 24.92
N ALA A 68 -1.88 -9.48 26.04
CA ALA A 68 -3.15 -8.75 26.06
C ALA A 68 -3.11 -7.49 25.19
N GLU A 69 -2.04 -6.69 25.32
CA GLU A 69 -1.83 -5.47 24.53
C GLU A 69 -1.67 -5.80 23.05
N MET A 70 -0.87 -6.82 22.72
CA MET A 70 -0.70 -7.28 21.34
C MET A 70 -2.00 -7.78 20.72
N LYS A 71 -2.83 -8.48 21.50
CA LYS A 71 -4.14 -8.96 21.04
C LYS A 71 -5.09 -7.81 20.77
N GLU A 72 -5.15 -6.82 21.66
CA GLU A 72 -5.95 -5.61 21.48
C GLU A 72 -5.52 -4.84 20.21
N MET A 73 -4.22 -4.55 20.08
CA MET A 73 -3.65 -3.87 18.92
C MET A 73 -3.94 -4.58 17.59
N LYS A 74 -3.81 -5.90 17.55
CA LYS A 74 -4.13 -6.71 16.35
C LYS A 74 -5.62 -6.76 16.06
N SER A 75 -6.49 -6.75 17.08
CA SER A 75 -7.93 -6.80 16.90
C SER A 75 -8.54 -5.50 16.36
N GLU A 76 -7.91 -4.37 16.68
CA GLU A 76 -8.32 -3.04 16.23
C GLU A 76 -7.80 -2.71 14.83
N PHE A 77 -6.72 -3.38 14.38
CA PHE A 77 -6.21 -3.20 13.02
C PHE A 77 -7.30 -3.59 12.00
N PRO A 78 -7.62 -2.73 11.00
CA PRO A 78 -8.70 -3.02 10.07
C PRO A 78 -8.55 -4.35 9.34
N VAL A 79 -9.63 -5.13 9.34
CA VAL A 79 -9.70 -6.41 8.65
C VAL A 79 -9.54 -6.20 7.14
N MET A 80 -8.82 -7.12 6.49
CA MET A 80 -8.70 -7.11 5.03
C MET A 80 -10.09 -7.22 4.37
N PRO A 81 -10.32 -6.53 3.23
CA PRO A 81 -11.54 -6.74 2.46
C PRO A 81 -11.74 -8.22 2.12
N ALA A 82 -12.96 -8.72 2.34
CA ALA A 82 -13.30 -10.10 2.01
C ALA A 82 -13.00 -10.41 0.53
N PRO A 83 -12.61 -11.66 0.19
CA PRO A 83 -12.32 -12.04 -1.20
C PRO A 83 -13.47 -11.65 -2.14
N ASN A 84 -13.11 -11.03 -3.25
CA ASN A 84 -14.09 -10.54 -4.20
C ASN A 84 -14.72 -11.70 -4.96
N LYS A 85 -16.01 -11.97 -4.68
CA LYS A 85 -16.77 -13.05 -5.33
C LYS A 85 -16.81 -12.87 -6.84
N MET A 86 -16.89 -11.63 -7.32
CA MET A 86 -16.90 -11.35 -8.74
C MET A 86 -15.58 -11.78 -9.41
N LEU A 87 -14.45 -11.37 -8.83
CA LEU A 87 -13.12 -11.78 -9.30
C LEU A 87 -13.00 -13.30 -9.33
N SER A 88 -13.49 -13.98 -8.28
CA SER A 88 -13.52 -15.45 -8.22
C SER A 88 -14.32 -16.07 -9.36
N ASN A 89 -15.52 -15.54 -9.63
CA ASN A 89 -16.40 -16.05 -10.67
C ASN A 89 -15.80 -15.85 -12.08
N ILE A 90 -15.17 -14.69 -12.33
CA ILE A 90 -14.51 -14.42 -13.62
C ILE A 90 -13.29 -15.32 -13.80
N LEU A 91 -12.51 -15.59 -12.74
CA LEU A 91 -11.30 -16.41 -12.82
C LEU A 91 -11.57 -17.91 -12.89
N GLN A 92 -12.70 -18.38 -12.38
CA GLN A 92 -13.03 -19.81 -12.26
C GLN A 92 -12.87 -20.58 -13.58
N PRO A 93 -13.41 -20.13 -14.74
CA PRO A 93 -13.26 -20.86 -16.00
C PRO A 93 -11.80 -21.05 -16.41
N TYR A 94 -10.97 -20.01 -16.25
CA TYR A 94 -9.54 -20.06 -16.58
C TYR A 94 -8.78 -21.08 -15.73
N PHE A 95 -9.17 -21.25 -14.46
CA PHE A 95 -8.56 -22.22 -13.56
C PHE A 95 -9.07 -23.65 -13.78
N MET A 96 -10.15 -23.84 -14.53
CA MET A 96 -10.66 -25.16 -14.94
C MET A 96 -10.04 -25.65 -16.26
N ALA A 97 -9.36 -24.77 -17.01
CA ALA A 97 -8.60 -25.14 -18.19
C ALA A 97 -7.52 -26.17 -17.84
N ARG A 98 -7.27 -27.12 -18.73
CA ARG A 98 -6.29 -28.20 -18.57
C ARG A 98 -5.05 -28.02 -19.44
N THR A 99 -5.16 -27.22 -20.50
CA THR A 99 -4.04 -26.87 -21.37
C THR A 99 -3.97 -25.36 -21.61
N VAL A 100 -2.86 -24.91 -22.17
CA VAL A 100 -2.69 -23.49 -22.50
C VAL A 100 -3.55 -23.10 -23.70
N GLU A 101 -3.78 -24.02 -24.64
CA GLU A 101 -4.67 -23.82 -25.79
C GLU A 101 -6.13 -23.64 -25.34
N GLU A 102 -6.58 -24.44 -24.36
CA GLU A 102 -7.90 -24.25 -23.73
C GLU A 102 -7.98 -22.88 -23.03
N LEU A 103 -6.92 -22.48 -22.34
CA LEU A 103 -6.85 -21.17 -21.67
C LEU A 103 -6.90 -20.00 -22.68
N GLU A 104 -6.22 -20.12 -23.82
CA GLU A 104 -6.28 -19.15 -24.91
C GLU A 104 -7.67 -19.11 -25.56
N ALA A 105 -8.32 -20.25 -25.73
CA ALA A 105 -9.68 -20.34 -26.28
C ALA A 105 -10.74 -19.69 -25.37
N LEU A 106 -10.49 -19.63 -24.06
CA LEU A 106 -11.35 -18.95 -23.09
C LEU A 106 -11.19 -17.42 -23.10
N ARG A 107 -10.22 -16.88 -23.84
CA ARG A 107 -10.00 -15.43 -23.92
C ARG A 107 -11.24 -14.75 -24.52
N PRO A 108 -11.88 -13.82 -23.80
CA PRO A 108 -13.07 -13.17 -24.32
C PRO A 108 -12.73 -12.41 -25.61
N THR A 109 -13.57 -12.59 -26.63
CA THR A 109 -13.62 -11.66 -27.76
C THR A 109 -13.88 -10.26 -27.23
N PRO A 110 -13.18 -9.23 -27.72
CA PRO A 110 -13.39 -7.86 -27.26
C PRO A 110 -14.88 -7.51 -27.40
N THR A 111 -15.52 -7.21 -26.27
CA THR A 111 -16.91 -6.77 -26.25
C THR A 111 -17.00 -5.46 -27.03
N PRO A 112 -17.95 -5.32 -27.98
CA PRO A 112 -18.26 -4.01 -28.57
C PRO A 112 -18.56 -3.01 -27.46
N GLY A 113 -18.14 -1.76 -27.65
CA GLY A 113 -18.19 -0.69 -26.64
C GLY A 113 -19.52 -0.66 -25.89
N VAL A 114 -19.44 -0.78 -24.57
CA VAL A 114 -20.60 -0.61 -23.68
C VAL A 114 -21.14 0.81 -23.92
N SER A 115 -22.41 0.92 -24.30
CA SER A 115 -23.08 2.22 -24.46
C SER A 115 -23.08 2.97 -23.14
N GLU A 116 -22.93 4.31 -23.19
CA GLU A 116 -22.82 5.25 -22.05
C GLU A 116 -24.07 5.33 -21.15
N THR A 117 -24.94 4.32 -21.17
CA THR A 117 -26.19 4.28 -20.40
C THR A 117 -25.99 3.52 -19.08
N SER A 118 -25.34 4.21 -18.14
CA SER A 118 -25.68 4.33 -16.70
C SER A 118 -26.08 3.06 -15.93
N ASP A 119 -25.07 2.26 -15.53
CA ASP A 119 -25.09 1.49 -14.28
C ASP A 119 -23.64 1.35 -13.76
N HIS A 120 -23.32 1.98 -12.63
CA HIS A 120 -21.98 1.90 -12.02
C HIS A 120 -21.56 0.46 -11.71
N HIS A 121 -22.51 -0.43 -11.40
CA HIS A 121 -22.21 -1.84 -11.19
C HIS A 121 -21.81 -2.55 -12.49
N ALA A 122 -22.38 -2.16 -13.63
CA ALA A 122 -22.01 -2.69 -14.94
C ALA A 122 -20.61 -2.20 -15.37
N GLU A 123 -20.26 -0.96 -15.04
CA GLU A 123 -18.93 -0.38 -15.31
C GLU A 123 -17.83 -1.07 -14.50
N ASP A 124 -18.03 -1.24 -13.19
CA ASP A 124 -17.12 -1.96 -12.29
C ASP A 124 -16.91 -3.40 -12.77
N SER A 125 -18.01 -4.04 -13.17
CA SER A 125 -18.01 -5.40 -13.72
C SER A 125 -17.17 -5.50 -14.99
N ALA A 126 -17.41 -4.60 -15.94
CA ALA A 126 -16.69 -4.57 -17.21
C ALA A 126 -15.20 -4.25 -17.00
N ALA A 127 -14.88 -3.35 -16.07
CA ALA A 127 -13.51 -3.02 -15.70
C ALA A 127 -12.75 -4.22 -15.13
N MET A 128 -13.38 -4.98 -14.23
CA MET A 128 -12.78 -6.19 -13.66
C MET A 128 -12.55 -7.27 -14.71
N CYS A 129 -13.52 -7.50 -15.59
CA CYS A 129 -13.38 -8.42 -16.72
C CYS A 129 -12.21 -8.00 -17.63
N ARG A 130 -12.07 -6.71 -17.96
CA ARG A 130 -10.94 -6.21 -18.75
C ARG A 130 -9.61 -6.47 -18.06
N TRP A 131 -9.51 -6.17 -16.76
CA TRP A 131 -8.29 -6.41 -15.99
C TRP A 131 -7.92 -7.91 -15.97
N VAL A 132 -8.86 -8.81 -15.68
CA VAL A 132 -8.63 -10.25 -15.71
C VAL A 132 -8.16 -10.72 -17.08
N ASN A 133 -8.80 -10.24 -18.16
CA ASN A 133 -8.43 -10.62 -19.51
C ASN A 133 -7.01 -10.18 -19.87
N ILE A 134 -6.61 -8.96 -19.47
CA ILE A 134 -5.26 -8.45 -19.68
C ILE A 134 -4.24 -9.32 -18.95
N VAL A 135 -4.48 -9.60 -17.66
CA VAL A 135 -3.58 -10.41 -16.84
C VAL A 135 -3.45 -11.83 -17.38
N ILE A 136 -4.57 -12.50 -17.70
CA ILE A 136 -4.56 -13.86 -18.24
C ILE A 136 -3.86 -13.90 -19.59
N SER A 137 -4.21 -12.99 -20.52
CA SER A 137 -3.59 -12.95 -21.85
C SER A 137 -2.09 -12.77 -21.77
N ASN A 138 -1.62 -11.85 -20.92
CA ASN A 138 -0.20 -11.63 -20.69
C ASN A 138 0.47 -12.86 -20.04
N THR A 139 -0.22 -13.49 -19.09
CA THR A 139 0.28 -14.72 -18.46
C THR A 139 0.45 -15.84 -19.47
N CYS A 140 -0.54 -16.08 -20.35
CA CYS A 140 -0.42 -17.05 -21.44
C CYS A 140 0.77 -16.75 -22.34
N HIS A 141 0.91 -15.49 -22.77
CA HIS A 141 2.00 -15.06 -23.64
C HIS A 141 3.38 -15.36 -23.04
N LEU A 142 3.56 -15.07 -21.75
CA LEU A 142 4.82 -15.33 -21.05
C LEU A 142 5.08 -16.82 -20.81
N LEU A 143 4.04 -17.62 -20.56
CA LEU A 143 4.14 -19.07 -20.40
C LEU A 143 4.45 -19.80 -21.71
N LEU A 144 3.90 -19.32 -22.84
CA LEU A 144 4.10 -19.90 -24.17
C LEU A 144 5.36 -19.40 -24.88
N SER A 145 6.04 -18.40 -24.32
CA SER A 145 7.25 -17.86 -24.90
C SER A 145 8.32 -18.95 -25.03
N ARG A 146 8.78 -19.20 -26.27
CA ARG A 146 9.85 -20.15 -26.61
C ARG A 146 11.14 -19.94 -25.81
N ASN A 147 11.39 -18.71 -25.37
CA ASN A 147 12.58 -18.34 -24.62
C ASN A 147 12.48 -18.61 -23.11
N ASN A 148 11.37 -19.19 -22.62
CA ASN A 148 11.15 -19.47 -21.19
C ASN A 148 11.46 -18.26 -20.27
N LEU A 149 10.97 -17.07 -20.66
CA LEU A 149 11.39 -15.79 -20.08
C LEU A 149 11.20 -15.69 -18.56
N LEU A 150 10.23 -16.42 -17.99
CA LEU A 150 9.94 -16.47 -16.55
C LEU A 150 10.96 -17.28 -15.73
N HIS A 151 11.76 -18.14 -16.38
CA HIS A 151 12.81 -18.92 -15.75
C HIS A 151 14.20 -18.30 -15.93
N MET A 152 14.31 -17.27 -16.78
CA MET A 152 15.55 -16.56 -17.02
C MET A 152 15.72 -15.42 -15.99
N PRO A 153 16.96 -15.12 -15.57
CA PRO A 153 17.24 -13.89 -14.83
C PRO A 153 16.89 -12.68 -15.70
N GLN A 154 16.02 -11.81 -15.19
CA GLN A 154 15.63 -10.58 -15.88
C GLN A 154 16.11 -9.35 -15.11
N MET A 155 16.15 -8.21 -15.80
CA MET A 155 16.34 -6.92 -15.14
C MET A 155 15.04 -6.48 -14.46
N GLU A 156 15.15 -5.66 -13.42
CA GLU A 156 13.99 -5.16 -12.67
C GLU A 156 12.92 -4.52 -13.57
N GLY A 157 13.35 -3.70 -14.53
CA GLY A 157 12.47 -3.08 -15.51
C GLY A 157 11.63 -4.11 -16.29
N TRP A 158 12.20 -5.26 -16.63
CA TRP A 158 11.46 -6.31 -17.34
C TRP A 158 10.30 -6.84 -16.49
N TYR A 159 10.51 -7.11 -15.20
CA TYR A 159 9.45 -7.53 -14.29
C TYR A 159 8.41 -6.43 -14.12
N ASN A 160 8.85 -5.18 -13.97
CA ASN A 160 7.95 -4.04 -13.85
C ASN A 160 7.02 -3.89 -15.06
N TYR A 161 7.53 -3.98 -16.29
CA TYR A 161 6.72 -3.80 -17.50
C TYR A 161 5.92 -5.03 -17.91
N ASN A 162 6.51 -6.23 -17.84
CA ASN A 162 5.90 -7.45 -18.37
C ASN A 162 5.06 -8.20 -17.34
N VAL A 163 5.24 -7.93 -16.04
CA VAL A 163 4.52 -8.65 -14.97
C VAL A 163 3.73 -7.67 -14.12
N TRP A 164 4.43 -6.77 -13.42
CA TRP A 164 3.81 -5.97 -12.37
C TRP A 164 2.90 -4.87 -12.90
N HIS A 165 3.18 -4.28 -14.06
CA HIS A 165 2.29 -3.31 -14.69
C HIS A 165 0.90 -3.92 -14.97
N GLN A 166 0.87 -5.12 -15.53
CA GLN A 166 -0.37 -5.79 -15.92
C GLN A 166 -1.22 -6.18 -14.71
N ILE A 167 -0.58 -6.60 -13.62
CA ILE A 167 -1.28 -7.01 -12.40
C ILE A 167 -1.66 -5.79 -11.56
N ILE A 168 -0.74 -4.87 -11.31
CA ILE A 168 -0.90 -3.77 -10.37
C ILE A 168 -1.56 -2.57 -11.06
N ASP A 169 -0.88 -1.95 -12.02
CA ASP A 169 -1.26 -0.65 -12.58
C ASP A 169 -2.64 -0.70 -13.22
N VAL A 170 -2.88 -1.73 -14.05
CA VAL A 170 -4.16 -1.93 -14.73
C VAL A 170 -5.31 -2.13 -13.74
N ALA A 171 -5.06 -2.67 -12.55
CA ALA A 171 -6.07 -2.81 -11.51
C ALA A 171 -6.55 -1.44 -10.99
N PHE A 172 -5.68 -0.43 -10.95
CA PHE A 172 -6.01 0.91 -10.45
C PHE A 172 -6.58 1.85 -11.52
N VAL A 173 -6.43 1.54 -12.81
CA VAL A 173 -6.97 2.35 -13.92
C VAL A 173 -8.48 2.67 -13.77
N PRO A 174 -9.35 1.74 -13.34
CA PRO A 174 -10.77 2.01 -13.20
C PRO A 174 -11.13 2.89 -11.99
N VAL A 175 -10.20 3.12 -11.06
CA VAL A 175 -10.48 3.89 -9.83
C VAL A 175 -10.54 5.38 -10.19
N PRO A 176 -11.70 6.05 -10.04
CA PRO A 176 -11.82 7.46 -10.38
C PRO A 176 -10.83 8.32 -9.59
N SER A 177 -10.31 9.37 -10.23
CA SER A 177 -9.40 10.35 -9.62
C SER A 177 -8.06 9.80 -9.13
N ILE A 178 -7.78 8.50 -9.26
CA ILE A 178 -6.53 7.87 -8.86
C ILE A 178 -5.68 7.56 -10.08
N MET A 179 -4.37 7.75 -9.93
CA MET A 179 -3.36 7.28 -10.86
C MET A 179 -2.24 6.58 -10.10
N LEU A 180 -1.61 5.62 -10.75
CA LEU A 180 -0.34 5.06 -10.31
C LEU A 180 0.80 5.73 -11.09
N ALA A 181 1.58 6.57 -10.41
CA ALA A 181 2.75 7.20 -11.00
C ALA A 181 3.98 6.29 -10.83
N ARG A 182 4.52 5.76 -11.94
CA ARG A 182 5.77 4.99 -11.94
C ARG A 182 6.99 5.85 -12.32
N GLY A 183 8.18 5.41 -11.93
CA GLY A 183 9.46 5.98 -12.39
C GLY A 183 10.09 6.93 -11.39
N GLU A 184 10.59 6.39 -10.27
CA GLU A 184 11.29 7.13 -9.20
C GLU A 184 10.57 8.41 -8.73
N SER A 185 9.26 8.32 -8.51
CA SER A 185 8.45 9.45 -8.06
C SER A 185 8.81 9.84 -6.62
N VAL A 186 8.96 11.14 -6.37
CA VAL A 186 9.25 11.68 -5.04
C VAL A 186 7.97 11.67 -4.19
N CYS A 187 8.05 11.10 -2.99
CA CYS A 187 6.97 11.17 -2.01
C CYS A 187 6.73 12.61 -1.57
N ARG A 188 5.55 13.13 -1.85
CA ARG A 188 5.15 14.49 -1.50
C ARG A 188 4.82 14.62 -0.03
N ALA A 189 4.15 13.65 0.57
CA ALA A 189 3.81 13.68 2.00
C ALA A 189 5.07 13.76 2.87
N SER A 190 6.09 12.95 2.59
CA SER A 190 7.40 13.05 3.25
C SER A 190 8.06 14.40 3.00
N SER A 191 8.00 14.92 1.76
CA SER A 191 8.55 16.24 1.42
C SER A 191 7.87 17.35 2.26
N LEU A 192 6.53 17.35 2.36
CA LEU A 192 5.79 18.33 3.15
C LEU A 192 6.16 18.22 4.63
N LEU A 193 6.20 17.00 5.18
CA LEU A 193 6.56 16.77 6.57
C LEU A 193 7.97 17.28 6.91
N LEU A 194 8.96 16.99 6.05
CA LEU A 194 10.35 17.42 6.22
C LEU A 194 10.52 18.94 6.15
N ASN A 195 9.61 19.65 5.49
CA ASN A 195 9.66 21.11 5.32
C ASN A 195 8.58 21.87 6.11
N ARG A 196 7.81 21.20 7.00
CA ARG A 196 6.64 21.80 7.69
C ARG A 196 6.95 23.09 8.47
N ASN A 197 8.17 23.19 9.03
CA ASN A 197 8.62 24.32 9.84
C ASN A 197 9.58 25.24 9.07
N ARG A 198 9.69 25.07 7.74
CA ARG A 198 10.63 25.83 6.93
C ARG A 198 10.05 27.21 6.61
N THR A 199 10.70 28.26 7.13
CA THR A 199 10.25 29.66 6.98
C THR A 199 11.13 30.50 6.04
N CYS A 200 12.31 30.03 5.65
CA CYS A 200 13.24 30.75 4.78
C CYS A 200 13.96 29.82 3.79
N THR A 201 14.63 30.40 2.79
CA THR A 201 15.44 29.67 1.80
C THR A 201 16.87 30.18 1.81
N GLY A 202 17.85 29.28 1.67
CA GLY A 202 19.27 29.61 1.67
C GLY A 202 20.15 28.39 1.41
N PRO A 203 21.48 28.56 1.27
CA PRO A 203 22.42 27.47 1.03
C PRO A 203 22.34 26.34 2.05
N GLU A 204 22.08 26.69 3.32
CA GLU A 204 21.95 25.75 4.45
C GLU A 204 20.49 25.35 4.75
N ASN A 205 19.51 25.97 4.08
CA ASN A 205 18.08 25.71 4.27
C ASN A 205 17.37 25.43 2.93
N ARG A 206 18.00 24.58 2.12
CA ARG A 206 17.43 24.08 0.86
C ARG A 206 16.22 23.21 1.16
N GLN A 207 15.23 23.26 0.27
CA GLN A 207 14.05 22.41 0.37
C GLN A 207 14.47 20.94 0.35
N ARG A 208 14.00 20.18 1.35
CA ARG A 208 14.27 18.74 1.44
C ARG A 208 13.28 17.99 0.56
N LEU A 209 13.76 17.02 -0.21
CA LEU A 209 12.90 16.12 -0.96
C LEU A 209 12.64 14.86 -0.14
N GLY A 210 11.43 14.32 -0.26
CA GLY A 210 11.09 13.02 0.27
C GLY A 210 11.81 11.90 -0.48
N PRO A 211 11.74 10.65 0.03
CA PRO A 211 12.28 9.50 -0.67
C PRO A 211 11.64 9.32 -2.05
N LYS A 212 12.44 8.83 -3.00
CA LYS A 212 11.96 8.38 -4.31
C LYS A 212 11.50 6.92 -4.22
N LEU A 213 10.38 6.62 -4.85
CA LEU A 213 9.75 5.30 -4.89
C LEU A 213 9.53 4.86 -6.34
N ASP A 214 9.50 3.55 -6.59
CA ASP A 214 9.27 3.01 -7.95
C ASP A 214 7.84 3.24 -8.45
N GLY A 215 6.89 3.33 -7.52
CA GLY A 215 5.51 3.69 -7.81
C GLY A 215 4.84 4.43 -6.65
N ILE A 216 3.93 5.36 -6.97
CA ILE A 216 3.08 6.06 -6.00
C ILE A 216 1.63 6.01 -6.48
N ILE A 217 0.74 5.54 -5.62
CA ILE A 217 -0.72 5.61 -5.82
C ILE A 217 -1.18 6.96 -5.30
N ARG A 218 -1.68 7.82 -6.18
CA ARG A 218 -2.04 9.20 -5.83
C ARG A 218 -3.24 9.70 -6.60
N THR A 219 -3.82 10.78 -6.11
CA THR A 219 -4.83 11.52 -6.88
C THR A 219 -4.22 12.25 -8.08
N VAL A 220 -5.04 12.53 -9.09
CA VAL A 220 -4.63 13.22 -10.33
C VAL A 220 -4.52 14.75 -10.18
N THR A 221 -4.85 15.30 -9.03
CA THR A 221 -4.88 16.75 -8.79
C THR A 221 -3.47 17.35 -8.62
N HIS A 222 -3.36 18.68 -8.72
CA HIS A 222 -2.09 19.39 -8.53
C HIS A 222 -1.56 19.27 -7.09
N ASP A 223 -2.45 19.37 -6.09
CA ASP A 223 -2.13 19.06 -4.70
C ASP A 223 -2.54 17.62 -4.36
N TYR A 224 -1.96 16.68 -5.10
CA TYR A 224 -2.30 15.28 -4.95
C TYR A 224 -2.04 14.77 -3.53
N LEU A 225 -2.99 13.98 -3.06
CA LEU A 225 -2.86 13.08 -1.91
C LEU A 225 -2.35 11.72 -2.37
N GLU A 226 -1.55 11.09 -1.52
CA GLU A 226 -0.91 9.80 -1.78
C GLU A 226 -1.53 8.74 -0.86
N PHE A 227 -1.90 7.59 -1.43
CA PHE A 227 -2.64 6.52 -0.75
C PHE A 227 -1.83 5.23 -0.65
N GLY A 228 -0.69 5.18 -1.33
CA GLY A 228 0.16 4.01 -1.33
C GLY A 228 1.39 4.16 -2.20
N ALA A 229 2.26 3.16 -2.12
CA ALA A 229 3.58 3.18 -2.73
C ALA A 229 4.03 1.78 -3.16
N ILE A 230 4.98 1.74 -4.10
CA ILE A 230 5.60 0.52 -4.61
C ILE A 230 7.12 0.65 -4.50
N GLU A 231 7.77 -0.38 -3.97
CA GLU A 231 9.21 -0.61 -4.09
C GLU A 231 9.42 -1.91 -4.87
N ALA A 232 10.27 -1.86 -5.87
CA ALA A 232 10.60 -2.98 -6.73
C ALA A 232 12.09 -3.31 -6.61
N GLY A 233 12.38 -4.60 -6.60
CA GLY A 233 13.72 -5.13 -6.66
C GLY A 233 13.84 -6.16 -7.77
N LYS A 234 15.01 -6.23 -8.39
CA LYS A 234 15.33 -7.24 -9.40
C LYS A 234 15.14 -8.67 -8.90
N ASP A 235 15.66 -8.98 -7.71
CA ASP A 235 15.80 -10.33 -7.19
C ASP A 235 15.08 -10.48 -5.83
N PHE A 236 14.65 -11.70 -5.52
CA PHE A 236 14.12 -12.05 -4.19
C PHE A 236 14.97 -13.15 -3.56
N TYR A 237 15.69 -12.79 -2.50
CA TYR A 237 16.54 -13.72 -1.74
C TYR A 237 15.91 -14.16 -0.41
N GLY A 238 14.60 -13.99 -0.26
CA GLY A 238 13.86 -14.26 0.97
C GLY A 238 13.52 -12.99 1.76
N THR A 239 12.58 -13.11 2.69
CA THR A 239 12.11 -12.00 3.53
C THR A 239 13.15 -11.51 4.54
N GLY A 240 14.16 -12.33 4.86
CA GLY A 240 15.28 -11.97 5.72
C GLY A 240 16.45 -11.31 4.99
N ALA A 241 16.38 -11.14 3.67
CA ALA A 241 17.46 -10.50 2.91
C ALA A 241 17.52 -9.00 3.23
N THR A 242 18.73 -8.47 3.43
CA THR A 242 18.96 -7.06 3.82
C THR A 242 18.22 -6.08 2.92
N LYS A 243 18.30 -6.25 1.59
CA LYS A 243 17.59 -5.39 0.64
C LYS A 243 16.06 -5.41 0.83
N TRP A 244 15.48 -6.59 1.07
CA TRP A 244 14.03 -6.71 1.29
C TRP A 244 13.59 -6.01 2.59
N ILE A 245 14.40 -6.13 3.64
CA ILE A 245 14.17 -5.46 4.93
C ILE A 245 14.31 -3.95 4.78
N GLU A 246 15.39 -3.47 4.15
CA GLU A 246 15.66 -2.04 3.94
C GLU A 246 14.58 -1.37 3.07
N ASP A 247 14.24 -1.98 1.92
CA ASP A 247 13.17 -1.48 1.04
C ASP A 247 11.82 -1.50 1.77
N GLY A 248 11.55 -2.55 2.57
CA GLY A 248 10.35 -2.66 3.39
C GLY A 248 10.25 -1.61 4.49
N ALA A 249 11.35 -1.25 5.14
CA ALA A 249 11.43 -0.20 6.15
C ALA A 249 11.26 1.19 5.53
N LYS A 250 11.95 1.47 4.42
CA LYS A 250 11.78 2.68 3.62
C LYS A 250 10.31 2.87 3.21
N LEU A 251 9.69 1.81 2.69
CA LEU A 251 8.29 1.83 2.27
C LEU A 251 7.36 2.19 3.44
N ARG A 252 7.50 1.55 4.60
CA ARG A 252 6.68 1.85 5.79
C ARG A 252 6.84 3.28 6.29
N GLY A 253 8.06 3.80 6.27
CA GLY A 253 8.33 5.19 6.62
C GLY A 253 7.54 6.17 5.73
N VAL A 254 7.55 5.91 4.43
CA VAL A 254 6.80 6.73 3.47
C VAL A 254 5.28 6.55 3.62
N LEU A 255 4.80 5.32 3.79
CA LEU A 255 3.37 5.06 4.01
C LEU A 255 2.85 5.75 5.28
N ARG A 256 3.64 5.77 6.35
CA ARG A 256 3.34 6.56 7.55
C ARG A 256 3.14 8.03 7.20
N ASP A 257 4.08 8.63 6.47
CA ASP A 257 4.01 10.05 6.12
C ASP A 257 2.76 10.34 5.25
N MET A 258 2.46 9.46 4.29
CA MET A 258 1.23 9.53 3.48
C MET A 258 -0.02 9.46 4.37
N LEU A 259 -0.08 8.51 5.30
CA LEU A 259 -1.21 8.32 6.21
C LEU A 259 -1.41 9.53 7.13
N VAL A 260 -0.33 10.09 7.68
CA VAL A 260 -0.39 11.31 8.51
C VAL A 260 -1.01 12.46 7.73
N ARG A 261 -0.61 12.64 6.46
CA ARG A 261 -1.22 13.66 5.59
C ARG A 261 -2.71 13.38 5.32
N LEU A 262 -3.11 12.12 5.14
CA LEU A 262 -4.53 11.77 4.98
C LEU A 262 -5.33 12.07 6.25
N HIS A 263 -4.76 11.88 7.45
CA HIS A 263 -5.40 12.26 8.71
C HIS A 263 -5.61 13.79 8.85
N ASP A 264 -4.86 14.61 8.09
CA ASP A 264 -5.09 16.05 8.04
C ASP A 264 -6.31 16.44 7.20
N MET A 265 -6.83 15.51 6.41
CA MET A 265 -7.98 15.74 5.52
C MET A 265 -9.32 15.31 6.14
N VAL A 266 -9.32 14.71 7.33
CA VAL A 266 -10.53 14.14 7.95
C VAL A 266 -10.66 14.53 9.41
N ASP A 267 -11.87 14.38 9.95
CA ASP A 267 -12.17 14.54 11.37
C ASP A 267 -11.58 13.40 12.22
N GLU A 268 -11.50 13.61 13.55
CA GLU A 268 -10.91 12.64 14.49
C GLU A 268 -11.61 11.27 14.50
N GLU A 269 -12.93 11.20 14.21
CA GLU A 269 -13.70 9.96 14.20
C GLU A 269 -13.46 9.13 12.93
N SER A 270 -13.04 9.79 11.85
CA SER A 270 -12.75 9.17 10.55
C SER A 270 -11.30 8.70 10.41
N VAL A 271 -10.37 9.17 11.26
CA VAL A 271 -8.95 8.77 11.26
C VAL A 271 -8.78 7.25 11.24
N GLY A 272 -9.47 6.54 12.14
CA GLY A 272 -9.38 5.08 12.26
C GLY A 272 -9.94 4.30 11.06
N LYS A 273 -10.50 4.97 10.05
CA LYS A 273 -10.99 4.34 8.81
C LYS A 273 -9.94 4.39 7.69
N LEU A 274 -8.94 5.25 7.81
CA LEU A 274 -7.94 5.49 6.78
C LEU A 274 -6.81 4.44 6.84
N GLN A 275 -6.37 3.98 5.67
CA GLN A 275 -5.23 3.08 5.54
C GLN A 275 -4.39 3.51 4.33
N THR A 276 -3.09 3.25 4.39
CA THR A 276 -2.20 3.34 3.22
C THR A 276 -1.66 1.98 2.86
N VAL A 277 -1.49 1.72 1.56
CA VAL A 277 -1.07 0.40 1.05
C VAL A 277 0.32 0.46 0.41
N GLY A 278 1.19 -0.49 0.75
CA GLY A 278 2.51 -0.66 0.17
C GLY A 278 2.63 -1.96 -0.59
N ILE A 279 3.25 -1.94 -1.76
CA ILE A 279 3.55 -3.16 -2.51
C ILE A 279 5.07 -3.29 -2.64
N ILE A 280 5.61 -4.41 -2.15
CA ILE A 280 7.02 -4.75 -2.33
C ILE A 280 7.10 -5.85 -3.38
N CYS A 281 7.84 -5.61 -4.44
CA CYS A 281 8.10 -6.55 -5.53
C CYS A 281 9.57 -6.99 -5.54
N GLY A 282 9.83 -8.26 -5.78
CA GLY A 282 11.17 -8.81 -5.91
C GLY A 282 11.19 -9.92 -6.96
N GLY A 283 11.72 -9.64 -8.15
CA GLY A 283 11.59 -10.57 -9.28
C GLY A 283 10.12 -10.90 -9.57
N LEU A 284 9.74 -12.17 -9.36
CA LEU A 284 8.37 -12.68 -9.51
C LEU A 284 7.60 -12.78 -8.17
N LYS A 285 8.08 -12.15 -7.11
CA LYS A 285 7.47 -12.14 -5.77
C LYS A 285 6.82 -10.80 -5.45
N LEU A 286 5.70 -10.82 -4.74
CA LEU A 286 4.95 -9.65 -4.33
C LEU A 286 4.46 -9.80 -2.88
N GLN A 287 4.63 -8.77 -2.07
CA GLN A 287 4.07 -8.68 -0.72
C GLN A 287 3.29 -7.37 -0.55
N LEU A 288 2.13 -7.46 0.08
CA LEU A 288 1.32 -6.30 0.47
C LEU A 288 1.64 -5.92 1.92
N VAL A 289 1.84 -4.63 2.14
CA VAL A 289 2.02 -3.97 3.43
C VAL A 289 0.86 -3.01 3.62
N ARG A 290 0.35 -2.89 4.84
CA ARG A 290 -0.65 -1.88 5.19
C ARG A 290 -0.19 -1.08 6.38
N CYS A 291 -0.47 0.21 6.37
CA CYS A 291 -0.30 1.08 7.53
C CYS A 291 -1.65 1.66 7.96
N TRP A 292 -1.82 1.79 9.26
CA TRP A 292 -3.03 2.29 9.90
C TRP A 292 -2.70 2.95 11.24
N ALA A 293 -3.53 3.88 11.70
CA ALA A 293 -3.41 4.44 13.05
C ALA A 293 -4.79 4.60 13.69
N LYS A 294 -4.85 4.36 15.00
CA LYS A 294 -6.08 4.60 15.79
C LYS A 294 -6.36 6.10 15.98
N LYS A 295 -5.30 6.89 16.13
CA LYS A 295 -5.34 8.30 16.55
C LYS A 295 -4.48 9.19 15.67
N LYS A 296 -4.94 10.42 15.47
CA LYS A 296 -4.21 11.43 14.71
C LYS A 296 -2.96 11.87 15.48
N GLY A 297 -1.81 11.76 14.83
CA GLY A 297 -0.52 12.08 15.42
C GLY A 297 0.00 11.05 16.43
N GLY A 298 -0.68 9.91 16.59
CA GLY A 298 -0.23 8.78 17.41
C GLY A 298 0.67 7.80 16.65
N ALA A 299 0.87 6.63 17.24
CA ALA A 299 1.63 5.54 16.64
C ALA A 299 0.94 4.99 15.38
N VAL A 300 1.76 4.63 14.39
CA VAL A 300 1.31 3.99 13.15
C VAL A 300 1.66 2.51 13.19
N PHE A 301 0.64 1.68 13.00
CA PHE A 301 0.75 0.24 12.96
C PHE A 301 0.96 -0.21 11.53
N CYS A 302 1.91 -1.11 11.32
CA CYS A 302 2.16 -1.78 10.06
C CYS A 302 1.83 -3.26 10.18
N GLN A 303 1.30 -3.82 9.10
CA GLN A 303 1.10 -5.26 9.00
C GLN A 303 1.46 -5.74 7.60
N ASN A 304 2.30 -6.77 7.53
CA ASN A 304 2.47 -7.56 6.32
C ASN A 304 1.26 -8.45 6.12
N VAL A 305 0.78 -8.60 4.89
CA VAL A 305 -0.06 -9.75 4.58
C VAL A 305 0.84 -10.99 4.62
N ASP A 306 0.49 -11.97 5.46
CA ASP A 306 1.34 -13.10 5.90
C ASP A 306 1.96 -13.96 4.78
N ARG A 307 1.54 -13.76 3.53
CA ARG A 307 2.04 -14.49 2.36
C ARG A 307 2.74 -13.55 1.37
N VAL A 308 4.01 -13.87 1.08
CA VAL A 308 4.66 -13.42 -0.15
C VAL A 308 4.05 -14.20 -1.32
N ASN A 309 3.31 -13.51 -2.17
CA ASN A 309 2.73 -14.07 -3.37
C ASN A 309 3.79 -14.23 -4.46
N GLU A 310 3.55 -15.14 -5.38
CA GLU A 310 4.47 -15.43 -6.48
C GLU A 310 3.68 -15.49 -7.78
N TYR A 311 4.30 -15.03 -8.87
CA TYR A 311 3.77 -15.12 -10.21
C TYR A 311 4.01 -16.53 -10.78
N PRO A 312 3.01 -17.14 -11.46
CA PRO A 312 3.14 -18.50 -11.98
C PRO A 312 4.23 -18.58 -13.05
N LYS A 313 5.08 -19.60 -12.96
CA LYS A 313 6.13 -19.88 -13.96
C LYS A 313 5.79 -21.04 -14.89
N SER A 314 4.68 -21.73 -14.60
CA SER A 314 4.15 -22.82 -15.38
C SER A 314 2.62 -22.79 -15.38
N PHE A 315 2.00 -23.49 -16.34
CA PHE A 315 0.55 -23.59 -16.41
C PHE A 315 -0.07 -24.21 -15.15
N HIS A 316 0.55 -25.28 -14.62
CA HIS A 316 0.10 -25.99 -13.41
C HIS A 316 0.10 -25.11 -12.16
N GLU A 317 0.88 -24.02 -12.16
CA GLU A 317 0.96 -23.05 -11.07
C GLU A 317 -0.12 -21.96 -11.12
N LEU A 318 -0.82 -21.80 -12.26
CA LEU A 318 -1.71 -20.68 -12.54
C LEU A 318 -2.73 -20.47 -11.41
N HIS A 319 -3.52 -21.49 -11.09
CA HIS A 319 -4.54 -21.41 -10.03
C HIS A 319 -3.92 -21.13 -8.64
N LYS A 320 -2.78 -21.77 -8.32
CA LYS A 320 -2.13 -21.66 -7.01
C LYS A 320 -1.56 -20.27 -6.74
N HIS A 321 -1.16 -19.57 -7.79
CA HIS A 321 -0.36 -18.35 -7.71
C HIS A 321 -1.14 -17.11 -8.15
N LEU A 322 -1.78 -17.18 -9.32
CA LEU A 322 -2.45 -16.02 -9.90
C LEU A 322 -3.67 -15.58 -9.11
N TRP A 323 -4.45 -16.53 -8.57
CA TRP A 323 -5.59 -16.22 -7.69
C TRP A 323 -5.16 -15.33 -6.51
N TYR A 324 -4.12 -15.74 -5.79
CA TYR A 324 -3.68 -15.02 -4.60
C TYR A 324 -3.04 -13.68 -4.93
N LEU A 325 -2.33 -13.58 -6.06
CA LEU A 325 -1.81 -12.30 -6.55
C LEU A 325 -2.94 -11.32 -6.86
N MET A 326 -3.87 -11.71 -7.72
CA MET A 326 -4.96 -10.84 -8.13
C MET A 326 -5.88 -10.49 -6.96
N LYS A 327 -6.18 -11.45 -6.07
CA LYS A 327 -6.91 -11.19 -4.84
C LYS A 327 -6.20 -10.14 -3.98
N THR A 328 -4.88 -10.24 -3.81
CA THR A 328 -4.10 -9.31 -2.97
C THR A 328 -4.12 -7.90 -3.54
N VAL A 329 -3.94 -7.76 -4.86
CA VAL A 329 -3.98 -6.46 -5.54
C VAL A 329 -5.39 -5.87 -5.55
N ASP A 330 -6.44 -6.68 -5.74
CA ASP A 330 -7.83 -6.24 -5.61
C ASP A 330 -8.14 -5.74 -4.19
N SER A 331 -7.63 -6.42 -3.16
CA SER A 331 -7.76 -5.93 -1.78
C SER A 331 -7.05 -4.60 -1.58
N ALA A 332 -5.83 -4.42 -2.10
CA ALA A 332 -5.11 -3.15 -2.03
C ALA A 332 -5.90 -2.02 -2.71
N ARG A 333 -6.41 -2.27 -3.92
CA ARG A 333 -7.27 -1.34 -4.68
C ARG A 333 -8.50 -0.93 -3.87
N ARG A 334 -9.23 -1.88 -3.29
CA ARG A 334 -10.44 -1.61 -2.50
C ARG A 334 -10.15 -0.85 -1.21
N ILE A 335 -8.99 -1.05 -0.59
CA ILE A 335 -8.55 -0.24 0.56
C ILE A 335 -8.31 1.21 0.13
N VAL A 336 -7.65 1.42 -1.02
CA VAL A 336 -7.44 2.76 -1.57
C VAL A 336 -8.76 3.44 -1.90
N GLU A 337 -9.70 2.74 -2.55
CA GLU A 337 -11.04 3.25 -2.83
C GLU A 337 -11.80 3.65 -1.57
N GLU A 338 -11.77 2.82 -0.53
CA GLU A 338 -12.46 3.13 0.72
C GLU A 338 -11.83 4.33 1.42
N THR A 339 -10.50 4.39 1.45
CA THR A 339 -9.75 5.54 2.00
C THR A 339 -10.06 6.81 1.22
N LEU A 340 -10.09 6.75 -0.11
CA LEU A 340 -10.48 7.86 -0.98
C LEU A 340 -11.90 8.33 -0.67
N ARG A 341 -12.88 7.43 -0.58
CA ARG A 341 -14.27 7.77 -0.25
C ARG A 341 -14.39 8.49 1.08
N VAL A 342 -13.64 8.06 2.11
CA VAL A 342 -13.64 8.73 3.42
C VAL A 342 -13.08 10.15 3.31
N VAL A 343 -11.97 10.32 2.59
CA VAL A 343 -11.34 11.64 2.37
C VAL A 343 -12.23 12.57 1.54
N GLU A 344 -12.87 12.07 0.47
CA GLU A 344 -13.77 12.86 -0.38
C GLU A 344 -15.04 13.31 0.35
N ARG A 345 -15.59 12.46 1.24
CA ARG A 345 -16.73 12.84 2.09
C ARG A 345 -16.36 13.95 3.08
N ALA A 346 -15.15 13.93 3.62
CA ALA A 346 -14.66 15.00 4.47
C ALA A 346 -14.31 16.28 3.69
N GLY A 347 -13.89 16.13 2.42
CA GLY A 347 -13.58 17.22 1.50
C GLY A 347 -14.78 17.85 0.79
N SER A 348 -15.98 17.28 0.94
CA SER A 348 -17.22 17.93 0.52
C SER A 348 -17.48 19.09 1.48
N PRO A 349 -17.40 20.35 1.03
CA PRO A 349 -17.59 21.47 1.92
C PRO A 349 -18.97 21.34 2.57
N MET A 350 -19.04 21.50 3.89
CA MET A 350 -20.22 22.12 4.47
C MET A 350 -20.40 23.41 3.69
N THR A 351 -21.40 23.42 2.80
CA THR A 351 -21.79 24.60 2.04
C THR A 351 -21.87 25.76 3.03
N GLU A 352 -21.07 26.80 2.75
CA GLU A 352 -21.13 28.09 3.40
C GLU A 352 -22.50 28.75 3.13
N GLU A 353 -23.56 28.23 3.74
CA GLU A 353 -24.82 28.93 3.94
C GLU A 353 -25.04 29.06 5.44
N LYS A 354 -24.20 29.89 6.09
CA LYS A 354 -24.51 30.51 7.40
C LYS A 354 -23.61 31.70 7.79
N PHE A 355 -22.97 32.35 6.81
CA PHE A 355 -22.41 33.70 6.98
C PHE A 355 -23.02 34.64 5.95
N SER A 356 -24.33 34.81 6.01
CA SER A 356 -25.04 35.94 5.40
C SER A 356 -26.44 36.00 6.01
N ASN A 357 -26.58 36.69 7.14
CA ASN A 357 -27.66 37.65 7.28
C ASN A 357 -27.24 38.72 8.29
N PRO A 358 -27.25 40.01 7.90
CA PRO A 358 -26.91 41.13 8.77
C PRO A 358 -27.89 41.33 9.92
#